data_AF-A0A7S1IPI7-F1
#
_entry.id   AF-A0A7S1IPI7-F1
#
_cell.length_a   1.000
_cell.length_b   1.000
_cell.length_c   1.000
_cell.angle_alpha   90.00
_cell.angle_beta   90.00
_cell.angle_gamma   90.00
#
_symmetry.space_group_name_H-M   'P 1'
#
loop_
_entity.id
_entity.type
_entity.pdbx_description
1 polymer ?
#
loop_
_entity_poly.entity_id
_entity_poly.type
_entity_poly.pdbx_seq_one_letter_code
_entity_poly.pdbx_strand_id
1 'polypeptide(L)'
;RGPRTAGFPGSAYGTSKALMTQLHRIFARELPSPPYLCAALCPGLCRTYMATGRGTLMSNILWLASFFVGQSAEGGADTPVWLATGVPNTDLPALHGKFVKNRKAADF
;
A
#
# COMPACT_ATOMS: atom_id res chain seq x y z
N ARG A 1 28.44 -4.55 -6.91
CA ARG A 1 27.47 -4.38 -5.79
C ARG A 1 27.94 -3.16 -4.99
N GLY A 2 27.24 -2.03 -5.07
CA GLY A 2 27.60 -0.83 -4.30
C GLY A 2 27.47 -1.07 -2.78
N PRO A 3 28.12 -0.25 -1.95
CA PRO A 3 28.05 -0.39 -0.50
C PRO A 3 26.58 -0.30 -0.06
N ARG A 4 26.10 -1.28 0.71
CA ARG A 4 24.85 -1.14 1.45
C ARG A 4 25.05 0.05 2.38
N THR A 5 24.35 1.15 2.15
CA THR A 5 24.37 2.29 3.07
C THR A 5 23.83 1.79 4.41
N ALA A 6 24.67 1.79 5.44
CA ALA A 6 24.32 1.28 6.76
C ALA A 6 23.00 1.89 7.23
N GLY A 7 22.06 1.04 7.69
CA GLY A 7 20.75 1.47 8.18
C GLY A 7 19.59 1.47 7.16
N PHE A 8 19.86 1.30 5.86
CA PHE A 8 18.79 1.22 4.84
C PHE A 8 18.37 -0.23 4.52
N PRO A 9 17.07 -0.50 4.30
CA PRO A 9 16.61 -1.80 3.82
C PRO A 9 17.17 -2.10 2.42
N GLY A 10 17.36 -3.39 2.10
CA GLY A 10 17.92 -3.82 0.82
C GLY A 10 17.01 -3.64 -0.40
N SER A 11 15.87 -2.96 -0.27
CA SER A 11 14.90 -2.72 -1.34
C SER A 11 14.57 -1.24 -1.46
N ALA A 12 14.95 -0.62 -2.59
CA ALA A 12 14.58 0.75 -2.91
C ALA A 12 13.06 0.92 -3.01
N TYR A 13 12.37 -0.09 -3.56
CA TYR A 13 10.90 -0.14 -3.62
C TYR A 13 10.27 -0.17 -2.22
N GLY A 14 10.76 -1.05 -1.34
CA GLY A 14 10.26 -1.13 0.04
C GLY A 14 10.49 0.17 0.80
N THR A 15 11.68 0.76 0.63
CA THR A 15 12.03 2.05 1.25
C THR A 15 11.12 3.17 0.75
N SER A 16 10.87 3.28 -0.56
CA SER A 16 10.01 4.34 -1.10
C SER A 16 8.56 4.20 -0.67
N LYS A 17 8.03 2.97 -0.56
CA LYS A 17 6.68 2.74 -0.04
C LYS A 17 6.56 2.99 1.46
N ALA A 18 7.58 2.67 2.25
CA ALA A 18 7.62 3.02 3.68
C ALA A 18 7.60 4.55 3.88
N LEU A 19 8.40 5.29 3.10
CA LEU A 19 8.41 6.76 3.14
C LEU A 19 7.07 7.35 2.70
N MET A 20 6.43 6.78 1.66
CA MET A 20 5.10 7.19 1.22
C MET A 20 4.05 7.01 2.33
N THR A 21 4.11 5.93 3.11
CA THR A 21 3.23 5.74 4.27
C THR A 21 3.45 6.82 5.34
N GLN A 22 4.71 7.18 5.62
CA GLN A 22 5.01 8.26 6.59
C GLN A 22 4.55 9.63 6.07
N LEU A 23 4.68 9.90 4.77
CA LEU A 23 4.20 11.13 4.16
C LEU A 23 2.68 11.31 4.38
N HIS A 24 1.89 10.25 4.18
CA HIS A 24 0.44 10.31 4.42
C HIS A 24 0.10 10.55 5.90
N ARG A 25 0.90 10.04 6.84
CA ARG A 25 0.75 10.34 8.27
C ARG A 25 0.99 11.81 8.58
N ILE A 26 1.93 12.45 7.90
CA ILE A 26 2.20 13.88 8.04
C ILE A 26 1.02 14.68 7.48
N PHE A 27 0.58 14.38 6.26
CA PHE A 27 -0.58 15.07 5.66
C PHE A 27 -1.87 14.87 6.46
N ALA A 28 -2.07 13.71 7.08
CA ALA A 28 -3.21 13.48 7.97
C ALA A 28 -3.19 14.38 9.22
N ARG A 29 -2.03 14.86 9.68
CA ARG A 29 -1.94 15.82 10.78
C ARG A 29 -2.29 17.25 10.35
N GLU A 30 -2.07 17.57 9.07
CA GLU A 30 -2.35 18.88 8.49
C GLU A 30 -3.80 19.01 8.02
N LEU A 31 -4.45 17.89 7.68
CA LEU A 31 -5.84 17.84 7.24
C LEU A 31 -6.74 17.29 8.35
N PRO A 32 -7.63 18.11 8.97
CA PRO A 32 -8.52 17.62 10.00
C PRO A 32 -9.55 16.64 9.42
N SER A 33 -9.82 15.57 10.15
CA SER A 33 -10.85 14.60 9.84
C SER A 33 -11.98 14.70 10.87
N PRO A 34 -13.27 14.82 10.47
CA PRO A 34 -13.83 15.00 9.11
C PRO A 34 -13.69 16.45 8.57
N PRO A 35 -13.94 16.73 7.26
CA PRO A 35 -14.45 15.83 6.21
C PRO A 35 -13.36 15.10 5.41
N TYR A 36 -12.09 15.35 5.72
CA TYR A 36 -10.99 14.75 4.97
C TYR A 36 -10.63 13.37 5.52
N LEU A 37 -10.18 12.50 4.61
CA LEU A 37 -9.54 11.24 4.93
C LEU A 37 -8.23 11.17 4.17
N CYS A 38 -7.13 11.06 4.91
CA CYS A 38 -5.80 10.83 4.36
C CYS A 38 -5.24 9.55 4.97
N ALA A 39 -5.14 8.49 4.17
CA ALA A 39 -4.62 7.20 4.60
C ALA A 39 -3.72 6.61 3.50
N ALA A 40 -2.69 5.90 3.91
CA ALA A 40 -1.94 5.05 2.99
C ALA A 40 -2.63 3.68 2.90
N LEU A 41 -2.47 2.96 1.79
CA LEU A 41 -3.09 1.66 1.63
C LEU A 41 -2.20 0.64 0.90
N CYS A 42 -2.55 -0.63 1.05
CA CYS A 42 -2.02 -1.72 0.25
C CYS A 42 -3.16 -2.41 -0.51
N PRO A 43 -3.10 -2.47 -1.85
CA PRO A 43 -4.08 -3.20 -2.66
C PRO A 43 -3.85 -4.72 -2.62
N GLY A 44 -2.84 -5.19 -1.88
CA GLY A 44 -2.41 -6.59 -1.92
C GLY A 44 -1.57 -6.92 -3.16
N LEU A 45 -1.32 -8.21 -3.38
CA LEU A 45 -0.62 -8.70 -4.56
C LEU A 45 -1.61 -8.78 -5.72
N CYS A 46 -1.53 -7.85 -6.68
CA CYS A 46 -2.44 -7.78 -7.82
C CYS A 46 -1.75 -8.27 -9.09
N ARG A 47 -2.44 -9.06 -9.92
CA ARG A 47 -1.98 -9.52 -11.24
C ARG A 47 -1.90 -8.36 -12.24
N THR A 48 -0.81 -7.61 -12.17
CA THR A 48 -0.54 -6.40 -12.99
C THR A 48 0.86 -6.46 -13.59
N TYR A 49 1.15 -5.69 -14.64
CA TYR A 49 2.50 -5.63 -15.22
C TYR A 49 3.61 -5.25 -14.21
N MET A 50 3.26 -4.50 -13.16
CA MET A 50 4.19 -4.10 -12.11
C MET A 50 4.63 -5.28 -11.23
N ALA A 51 3.69 -6.14 -10.83
CA ALA A 51 3.99 -7.32 -10.01
C ALA A 51 4.70 -8.43 -10.81
N THR A 52 4.68 -8.31 -12.14
CA THR A 52 5.05 -9.36 -13.10
C THR A 52 6.29 -9.02 -13.92
N GLY A 53 7.04 -7.98 -13.53
CA GLY A 53 8.24 -7.51 -14.22
C GLY A 53 9.29 -8.61 -14.45
N ARG A 54 9.75 -8.74 -15.69
CA ARG A 54 10.72 -9.75 -16.12
C ARG A 54 12.15 -9.33 -15.79
N GLY A 55 13.01 -10.30 -15.45
CA GLY A 55 14.48 -10.10 -15.45
C GLY A 55 15.23 -10.56 -14.21
N THR A 56 14.55 -10.98 -13.14
CA THR A 56 15.20 -11.60 -11.97
C THR A 56 14.48 -12.89 -11.56
N LEU A 57 15.21 -13.84 -10.96
CA LEU A 57 14.61 -15.09 -10.48
C LEU A 57 13.44 -14.82 -9.52
N MET A 58 13.59 -13.86 -8.60
CA MET A 58 12.53 -13.48 -7.67
C MET A 58 11.32 -12.84 -8.34
N SER A 59 11.53 -12.06 -9.41
CA SER A 59 10.40 -11.46 -10.13
C SER A 59 9.62 -12.50 -10.96
N ASN A 60 10.30 -13.53 -11.48
CA ASN A 60 9.64 -14.68 -12.10
C ASN A 60 8.89 -15.56 -11.08
N ILE A 61 9.43 -15.72 -9.86
CA ILE A 61 8.73 -16.42 -8.76
C ILE A 61 7.49 -15.64 -8.32
N LEU A 62 7.61 -14.32 -8.11
CA LEU A 62 6.47 -13.46 -7.79
C LEU A 62 5.43 -13.45 -8.90
N TRP A 63 5.86 -13.47 -10.16
CA TRP A 63 4.99 -13.61 -11.32
C TRP A 63 4.18 -14.91 -11.26
N LEU A 64 4.84 -16.05 -11.10
CA LEU A 64 4.18 -17.35 -11.02
C LEU A 64 3.24 -17.41 -9.82
N ALA A 65 3.70 -16.94 -8.65
CA ALA A 65 2.89 -16.87 -7.44
C ALA A 65 1.64 -16.00 -7.63
N SER A 66 1.74 -14.91 -8.38
CA SER A 66 0.61 -14.02 -8.63
C SER A 66 -0.57 -14.71 -9.33
N PHE A 67 -0.36 -15.80 -10.07
CA PHE A 67 -1.46 -16.58 -10.67
C PHE A 67 -2.26 -17.38 -9.65
N PHE A 68 -1.65 -17.78 -8.54
CA PHE A 68 -2.28 -18.63 -7.52
C PHE A 68 -2.72 -17.86 -6.28
N VAL A 69 -1.95 -16.85 -5.87
CA VAL A 69 -2.18 -16.06 -4.65
C VAL A 69 -2.44 -14.57 -4.92
N GLY A 70 -2.34 -14.15 -6.18
CA GLY A 70 -2.58 -12.77 -6.58
C GLY A 70 -4.05 -12.52 -6.87
N GLN A 71 -4.56 -11.38 -6.40
CA GLN A 71 -5.89 -10.90 -6.73
C GLN A 71 -5.94 -10.36 -8.16
N SER A 72 -7.14 -10.27 -8.73
CA SER A 72 -7.36 -9.53 -9.98
C SER A 72 -7.17 -8.02 -9.76
N ALA A 73 -7.17 -7.24 -10.85
CA ALA A 73 -7.11 -5.78 -10.76
C ALA A 73 -8.33 -5.23 -10.01
N GLU A 74 -9.51 -5.81 -10.24
CA GLU A 74 -10.76 -5.46 -9.57
C GLU A 74 -10.68 -5.77 -8.07
N GLY A 75 -10.17 -6.95 -7.70
CA GLY A 75 -9.95 -7.29 -6.28
C GLY A 75 -8.98 -6.34 -5.58
N GLY A 76 -7.89 -5.95 -6.26
CA GLY A 76 -6.96 -4.95 -5.75
C GLY A 76 -7.54 -3.55 -5.62
N ALA A 77 -8.51 -3.21 -6.46
CA ALA A 77 -9.19 -1.91 -6.45
C ALA A 77 -10.23 -1.78 -5.30
N ASP A 78 -10.59 -2.88 -4.65
CA ASP A 78 -11.61 -2.92 -3.61
C ASP A 78 -11.35 -1.92 -2.45
N THR A 79 -10.18 -2.03 -1.81
CA THR A 79 -9.80 -1.14 -0.69
C THR A 79 -9.65 0.33 -1.10
N PRO A 80 -8.96 0.70 -2.21
CA PRO A 80 -8.87 2.10 -2.62
C PRO A 80 -10.22 2.71 -3.02
N VAL A 81 -11.08 1.97 -3.70
CA VAL A 81 -12.44 2.46 -4.03
C VAL A 81 -13.25 2.67 -2.76
N TRP A 82 -13.23 1.70 -1.83
CA TRP A 82 -13.92 1.82 -0.55
C TRP A 82 -13.44 3.03 0.26
N LEU A 83 -12.12 3.31 0.33
CA LEU A 83 -11.59 4.50 1.00
C LEU A 83 -12.03 5.81 0.33
N ALA A 84 -12.20 5.82 -0.99
CA ALA A 84 -12.56 7.02 -1.73
C ALA A 84 -14.05 7.37 -1.67
N THR A 85 -14.94 6.37 -1.56
CA THR A 85 -16.39 6.59 -1.71
C THR A 85 -17.26 5.96 -0.63
N GLY A 86 -16.74 5.00 0.13
CA GLY A 86 -17.55 4.08 0.93
C GLY A 86 -17.34 4.17 2.44
N VAL A 87 -16.54 5.12 2.94
CA VAL A 87 -16.31 5.30 4.38
C VAL A 87 -17.27 6.36 4.93
N PRO A 88 -18.16 6.00 5.88
CA PRO A 88 -19.00 6.97 6.58
C PRO A 88 -18.17 8.00 7.35
N ASN A 89 -18.67 9.24 7.49
CA ASN A 89 -17.99 10.30 8.25
C ASN A 89 -17.66 9.91 9.69
N THR A 90 -18.45 9.02 10.30
CA THR A 90 -18.22 8.48 11.65
C THR A 90 -16.97 7.63 11.76
N ASP A 91 -16.55 7.00 10.66
CA ASP A 91 -15.49 6.01 10.63
C ASP A 91 -14.17 6.60 10.11
N LEU A 92 -14.20 7.79 9.51
CA LEU A 92 -13.00 8.48 9.01
C LEU A 92 -11.92 8.64 10.09
N PRO A 93 -12.23 9.07 11.35
CA PRO A 93 -11.20 9.25 12.37
C PRO A 93 -10.44 7.97 12.72
N ALA A 94 -11.07 6.79 12.58
CA ALA A 94 -10.44 5.50 12.86
C ALA A 94 -9.43 5.10 11.78
N LEU A 95 -9.59 5.61 10.55
CA LEU A 95 -8.75 5.28 9.39
C LEU A 95 -7.76 6.40 9.03
N HIS A 96 -8.03 7.62 9.48
CA HIS A 96 -7.22 8.80 9.18
C HIS A 96 -5.79 8.67 9.72
N GLY A 97 -4.80 8.92 8.87
CA GLY A 97 -3.38 8.74 9.17
C GLY A 97 -2.95 7.29 9.39
N LYS A 98 -3.82 6.31 9.09
CA LYS A 98 -3.49 4.88 9.20
C LYS A 98 -3.01 4.32 7.87
N PHE A 99 -2.46 3.11 7.96
CA PHE A 99 -2.20 2.27 6.80
C PHE A 99 -3.31 1.22 6.72
N VAL A 100 -3.97 1.13 5.56
CA VAL A 100 -5.17 0.34 5.38
C VAL A 100 -4.92 -0.81 4.41
N LYS A 101 -5.39 -2.00 4.76
CA LYS A 101 -5.33 -3.19 3.92
C LYS A 101 -6.59 -4.03 4.15
N ASN A 102 -7.18 -4.57 3.08
CA ASN A 102 -8.41 -5.37 3.17
C ASN A 102 -9.53 -4.65 3.93
N ARG A 103 -9.75 -3.36 3.61
CA ARG A 103 -10.70 -2.46 4.28
C ARG A 103 -10.54 -2.34 5.80
N LYS A 104 -9.35 -2.56 6.33
CA LYS A 104 -9.05 -2.44 7.76
C LYS A 104 -7.76 -1.66 7.97
N ALA A 105 -7.73 -0.83 9.01
CA ALA A 105 -6.46 -0.31 9.52
C ALA A 105 -5.61 -1.50 9.95
N ALA A 106 -4.35 -1.51 9.53
CA ALA A 106 -3.43 -2.55 9.91
C ALA A 106 -2.48 -2.04 11.00
N ASP A 107 -2.22 -2.91 11.95
CA ASP A 107 -1.41 -2.62 13.14
C ASP A 107 0.07 -2.85 12.81
N PHE A 108 0.85 -1.77 12.81
CA PHE A 108 2.31 -1.79 12.68
C PHE A 108 2.92 -0.68 13.52
#